data_AF-W4KCX0-F1
#
_entry.id   AF-W4KCX0-F1
#
_cell.length_a   1.000
_cell.length_b   1.000
_cell.length_c   1.000
_cell.angle_alpha   90.00
_cell.angle_beta   90.00
_cell.angle_gamma   90.00
#
_symmetry.space_group_name_H-M   'P 1'
#
loop_
_entity.id
_entity.type
_entity.pdbx_description
1 polymer ?
#
loop_
_entity_poly.entity_id
_entity_poly.type
_entity_poly.pdbx_seq_one_letter_code
_entity_poly.pdbx_strand_id
1 'polypeptide(L)'
;MDLLPANAIATLIIKNAVVGHDEYVLELKRFDVPDNFARPSFKLPPKGNVTLSCALDDCIGHGSSGVVFGTKSLDLQAPADGAGHGHALLPLVLKMGRKERCANLVHEAWFYEEMGVAIPRGYGLFFVKIPDREIRSGFRPWQGEYIGDYNPKPNTTPDDDDEAMAELVWRRNMLFVLVLERLEGGCLY
;
A
#
# COMPACT_ATOMS: atom_id res chain seq x y z
N MET A 1 -1.41 -23.23 11.03
CA MET A 1 -1.85 -22.38 9.91
C MET A 1 -0.67 -21.49 9.62
N ASP A 2 0.05 -21.75 8.54
CA ASP A 2 1.29 -21.03 8.25
C ASP A 2 0.93 -19.71 7.58
N LEU A 3 1.09 -18.61 8.31
CA LEU A 3 0.90 -17.26 7.75
C LEU A 3 2.05 -16.94 6.81
N LEU A 4 1.77 -16.22 5.73
CA LEU A 4 2.85 -15.74 4.86
C LEU A 4 3.75 -14.77 5.62
N PRO A 5 5.06 -14.84 5.36
CA PRO A 5 5.94 -13.81 5.86
C PRO A 5 5.59 -12.48 5.19
N ALA A 6 5.72 -11.39 5.93
CA ALA A 6 5.43 -10.02 5.49
C ALA A 6 6.15 -9.61 4.17
N ASN A 7 7.18 -10.35 3.75
CA ASN A 7 7.97 -10.06 2.55
C ASN A 7 7.77 -11.04 1.40
N ALA A 8 6.75 -11.89 1.46
CA ALA A 8 6.46 -12.83 0.39
C ALA A 8 5.91 -12.14 -0.86
N ILE A 9 5.26 -10.98 -0.72
CA ILE A 9 4.51 -10.35 -1.81
C ILE A 9 5.44 -9.46 -2.63
N ALA A 10 5.65 -9.84 -3.89
CA ALA A 10 6.44 -9.10 -4.86
C ALA A 10 5.56 -8.21 -5.77
N THR A 11 4.35 -8.70 -6.08
CA THR A 11 3.41 -8.04 -6.98
C THR A 11 2.03 -7.98 -6.34
N LEU A 12 1.41 -6.80 -6.39
CA LEU A 12 0.00 -6.58 -6.01
C LEU A 12 -0.81 -6.25 -7.26
N ILE A 13 -1.86 -7.02 -7.52
CA ILE A 13 -2.83 -6.77 -8.59
C ILE A 13 -4.13 -6.29 -7.97
N ILE A 14 -4.52 -5.05 -8.25
CA ILE A 14 -5.81 -4.49 -7.83
C ILE A 14 -6.74 -4.53 -9.04
N LYS A 15 -7.79 -5.36 -8.95
CA LYS A 15 -8.90 -5.46 -9.91
C LYS A 15 -10.03 -4.55 -9.44
N ASN A 16 -10.89 -4.09 -10.35
CA ASN A 16 -12.04 -3.26 -9.99
C ASN A 16 -11.67 -2.06 -9.12
N ALA A 17 -10.57 -1.38 -9.40
CA ALA A 17 -10.35 -0.07 -8.80
C ALA A 17 -11.35 0.91 -9.41
N VAL A 18 -12.54 1.04 -8.80
CA VAL A 18 -13.63 1.85 -9.32
C VAL A 18 -13.34 3.31 -9.04
N VAL A 19 -13.25 4.12 -10.08
CA VAL A 19 -13.33 5.58 -10.01
C VAL A 19 -14.35 6.01 -11.07
N GLY A 20 -15.59 6.31 -10.65
CA GLY A 20 -16.69 6.54 -11.59
C GLY A 20 -17.27 5.23 -12.14
N HIS A 21 -17.27 5.05 -13.47
CA HIS A 21 -17.86 3.89 -14.16
C HIS A 21 -16.83 2.93 -14.77
N ASP A 22 -15.54 3.25 -14.71
CA ASP A 22 -14.49 2.48 -15.37
C ASP A 22 -13.78 1.51 -14.42
N GLU A 23 -13.49 0.31 -14.92
CA GLU A 23 -12.76 -0.73 -14.20
C GLU A 23 -11.26 -0.68 -14.54
N TYR A 24 -10.41 -0.60 -13.51
CA TYR A 24 -8.96 -0.58 -13.67
C TYR A 24 -8.31 -1.82 -13.07
N VAL A 25 -7.31 -2.36 -13.79
CA VAL A 25 -6.37 -3.36 -13.28
C VAL A 25 -5.01 -2.70 -13.10
N LEU A 26 -4.55 -2.64 -11.86
CA LEU A 26 -3.24 -2.09 -11.51
C LEU A 26 -2.31 -3.23 -11.12
N GLU A 27 -1.15 -3.31 -11.77
CA GLU A 27 -0.05 -4.15 -11.35
C GLU A 27 0.99 -3.29 -10.64
N LEU A 28 1.11 -3.48 -9.32
CA LEU A 28 2.01 -2.72 -8.48
C LEU A 28 3.22 -3.56 -8.10
N LYS A 29 4.38 -2.92 -8.12
CA LYS A 29 5.65 -3.52 -7.70
C LYS A 29 5.93 -3.17 -6.26
N ARG A 30 6.55 -4.08 -5.52
CA ARG A 30 7.04 -3.78 -4.17
C ARG A 30 8.00 -2.57 -4.23
N PHE A 31 7.80 -1.63 -3.33
CA PHE A 31 8.72 -0.54 -3.05
C PHE A 31 9.65 -0.99 -1.93
N ASP A 32 10.96 -1.02 -2.21
CA ASP A 32 11.95 -1.26 -1.17
C ASP A 32 12.30 0.07 -0.51
N VAL A 33 12.01 0.17 0.80
CA VAL A 33 12.41 1.34 1.58
C VAL A 33 13.94 1.35 1.68
N PRO A 34 14.61 2.47 1.35
CA PRO A 34 16.07 2.56 1.40
C PRO A 34 16.68 2.19 2.77
N ASP A 35 17.82 1.50 2.76
CA ASP A 35 18.49 0.96 3.96
C ASP A 35 19.00 2.03 4.94
N ASN A 36 19.17 3.29 4.49
CA ASN A 36 19.55 4.41 5.35
C ASN A 36 18.50 4.74 6.43
N PHE A 37 17.30 4.18 6.33
CA PHE A 37 16.28 4.23 7.38
C PHE A 37 16.28 2.97 8.29
N ALA A 38 16.95 1.89 7.91
CA ALA A 38 16.84 0.61 8.60
C ALA A 38 17.80 0.50 9.81
N ARG A 39 17.26 0.18 10.99
CA ARG A 39 18.04 -0.28 12.17
C ARG A 39 18.30 -1.80 12.07
N PRO A 40 19.12 -2.41 12.97
CA PRO A 40 19.51 -3.81 12.86
C PRO A 40 18.29 -4.71 12.73
N SER A 41 18.19 -5.34 11.56
CA SER A 41 16.98 -5.98 11.08
C SER A 41 16.53 -7.11 12.02
N PHE A 42 15.23 -7.14 12.33
CA PHE A 42 14.58 -8.43 12.41
C PHE A 42 14.83 -9.09 11.05
N LYS A 43 15.50 -10.25 11.02
CA LYS A 43 15.79 -10.96 9.77
C LYS A 43 14.47 -11.37 9.13
N LEU A 44 13.99 -10.45 8.31
CA LEU A 44 12.87 -10.61 7.44
C LEU A 44 13.13 -11.86 6.60
N PRO A 45 12.15 -12.77 6.45
CA PRO A 45 12.30 -13.93 5.60
C PRO A 45 12.69 -13.48 4.19
N PRO A 46 13.48 -14.30 3.46
CA PRO A 46 13.86 -13.98 2.09
C PRO A 46 12.63 -13.59 1.26
N LYS A 47 12.80 -12.59 0.39
CA LYS A 47 11.72 -12.15 -0.50
C LYS A 47 11.19 -13.36 -1.27
N GLY A 48 9.89 -13.61 -1.11
CA GLY A 48 9.18 -14.59 -1.94
C GLY A 48 8.78 -13.94 -3.26
N ASN A 49 8.63 -14.75 -4.31
CA ASN A 49 8.01 -14.31 -5.56
C ASN A 49 6.52 -14.66 -5.53
N VAL A 50 5.76 -13.99 -4.66
CA VAL A 50 4.31 -14.23 -4.55
C VAL A 50 3.55 -13.05 -5.17
N THR A 51 2.51 -13.38 -5.92
CA THR A 51 1.56 -12.43 -6.48
C THR A 51 0.29 -12.44 -5.66
N LEU A 52 -0.07 -11.30 -5.08
CA LEU A 52 -1.37 -11.08 -4.45
C LEU A 52 -2.28 -10.39 -5.46
N SER A 53 -3.44 -10.96 -5.76
CA SER A 53 -4.50 -10.29 -6.49
C SER A 53 -5.73 -10.09 -5.61
N CYS A 54 -6.36 -8.93 -5.72
CA CYS A 54 -7.55 -8.59 -4.95
C CYS A 54 -8.40 -7.59 -5.71
N ALA A 55 -9.65 -7.43 -5.31
CA ALA A 55 -10.50 -6.33 -5.71
C ALA A 55 -10.70 -5.36 -4.54
N LEU A 56 -10.87 -4.07 -4.84
CA LEU A 56 -11.25 -3.09 -3.82
C LEU A 56 -12.66 -3.36 -3.33
N ASP A 57 -12.85 -3.19 -2.03
CA ASP A 57 -14.15 -3.11 -1.41
C ASP A 57 -14.46 -1.68 -0.97
N ASP A 58 -15.40 -1.51 -0.04
CA ASP A 58 -15.80 -0.20 0.44
C ASP A 58 -14.63 0.60 1.04
N CYS A 59 -14.72 1.92 0.90
CA CYS A 59 -13.87 2.85 1.63
C CYS A 59 -14.19 2.74 3.12
N ILE A 60 -13.22 2.33 3.93
CA ILE A 60 -13.39 2.15 5.37
C ILE A 60 -12.85 3.33 6.19
N GLY A 61 -12.04 4.20 5.58
CA GLY A 61 -11.46 5.33 6.29
C GLY A 61 -10.69 6.28 5.38
N HIS A 62 -10.54 7.51 5.82
CA HIS A 62 -9.77 8.54 5.13
C HIS A 62 -8.91 9.32 6.12
N GLY A 63 -7.69 9.63 5.71
CA GLY A 63 -6.76 10.43 6.48
C GLY A 63 -6.08 11.50 5.63
N SER A 64 -5.17 12.24 6.26
CA SER A 64 -4.36 13.27 5.60
C SER A 64 -3.37 12.69 4.58
N SER A 65 -2.85 11.48 4.84
CA SER A 65 -1.87 10.81 3.96
C SER A 65 -2.48 9.89 2.91
N GLY A 66 -3.72 9.43 3.09
CA GLY A 66 -4.29 8.40 2.23
C GLY A 66 -5.76 8.08 2.49
N VAL A 67 -6.28 7.15 1.69
CA VAL A 67 -7.62 6.57 1.82
C VAL A 67 -7.46 5.06 2.02
N VAL A 68 -8.24 4.48 2.92
CA VAL A 68 -8.18 3.06 3.26
C VAL A 68 -9.40 2.36 2.71
N PHE A 69 -9.16 1.29 1.95
CA PHE A 69 -10.19 0.44 1.35
C PHE A 69 -10.12 -0.97 1.93
N GLY A 70 -11.28 -1.59 2.08
CA GLY A 70 -11.36 -3.03 2.27
C GLY A 70 -10.88 -3.79 1.02
N THR A 71 -10.65 -5.09 1.16
CA THR A 71 -10.35 -5.97 0.03
C THR A 71 -11.35 -7.12 -0.06
N LYS A 72 -11.64 -7.56 -1.28
CA LYS A 72 -12.41 -8.77 -1.57
C LYS A 72 -11.73 -9.57 -2.69
N SER A 73 -12.18 -10.81 -2.90
CA SER A 73 -11.65 -11.70 -3.93
C SER A 73 -10.12 -11.86 -3.86
N LEU A 74 -9.60 -12.03 -2.63
CA LEU A 74 -8.19 -12.26 -2.36
C LEU A 74 -7.76 -13.59 -2.98
N ASP A 75 -6.79 -13.53 -3.88
CA ASP A 75 -6.15 -14.69 -4.50
C ASP A 75 -4.64 -14.53 -4.41
N LEU A 76 -3.96 -15.56 -3.94
CA LEU A 76 -2.52 -15.54 -3.71
C LEU A 76 -1.86 -16.67 -4.48
N GLN A 77 -0.96 -16.29 -5.39
CA GLN A 77 -0.26 -17.20 -6.27
C GLN A 77 1.21 -17.25 -5.87
N ALA A 78 1.65 -18.41 -5.38
CA ALA A 78 3.05 -18.70 -5.12
C ALA A 78 3.65 -19.58 -6.24
N PRO A 79 4.98 -19.56 -6.46
CA PRO A 79 5.63 -20.43 -7.43
C PRO A 79 5.41 -21.91 -7.05
N ALA A 80 5.23 -22.76 -8.06
CA ALA A 80 4.86 -24.18 -7.90
C ALA A 80 5.88 -25.03 -7.10
N ASP A 81 7.07 -24.48 -6.84
CA ASP A 81 8.21 -25.20 -6.28
C ASP A 81 8.18 -25.28 -4.73
N GLY A 82 7.24 -24.59 -4.08
CA GLY A 82 7.01 -24.67 -2.64
C GLY A 82 5.73 -25.44 -2.36
N ALA A 83 5.83 -26.59 -1.68
CA ALA A 83 4.71 -27.45 -1.28
C ALA A 83 3.50 -26.62 -0.81
N GLY A 84 2.40 -26.75 -1.55
CA GLY A 84 1.15 -26.01 -1.38
C GLY A 84 0.48 -26.21 -0.02
N HIS A 85 1.01 -25.54 0.99
CA HIS A 85 0.29 -25.29 2.22
C HIS A 85 -0.60 -24.09 1.91
N GLY A 86 -1.93 -24.30 1.93
CA GLY A 86 -2.91 -23.24 1.73
C GLY A 86 -2.67 -22.13 2.76
N HIS A 87 -1.92 -21.11 2.37
CA HIS A 87 -1.69 -19.95 3.20
C HIS A 87 -3.00 -19.16 3.23
N ALA A 88 -3.71 -19.22 4.35
CA ALA A 88 -4.81 -18.33 4.59
C ALA A 88 -4.24 -16.94 4.88
N LEU A 89 -4.52 -16.00 3.99
CA LEU A 89 -4.33 -14.60 4.29
C LEU A 89 -5.39 -14.17 5.29
N LEU A 90 -4.95 -13.42 6.30
CA LEU A 90 -5.87 -12.67 7.13
C LEU A 90 -6.55 -11.61 6.25
N PRO A 91 -7.76 -11.15 6.60
CA PRO A 91 -8.43 -10.10 5.84
C PRO A 91 -7.49 -8.90 5.70
N LEU A 92 -7.41 -8.31 4.50
CA LEU A 92 -6.46 -7.22 4.20
C LEU A 92 -7.19 -5.90 3.96
N VAL A 93 -6.48 -4.81 4.20
CA VAL A 93 -6.87 -3.46 3.78
C VAL A 93 -5.76 -2.84 2.94
N LEU A 94 -6.15 -1.97 2.02
CA LEU A 94 -5.24 -1.21 1.17
C LEU A 94 -5.34 0.27 1.53
N LYS A 95 -4.24 0.85 1.99
CA LYS A 95 -4.13 2.30 2.16
C LYS A 95 -3.47 2.90 0.93
N MET A 96 -4.24 3.66 0.16
CA MET A 96 -3.77 4.37 -1.02
C MET A 96 -3.29 5.77 -0.64
N GLY A 97 -2.04 6.08 -0.96
CA GLY A 97 -1.45 7.40 -0.72
C GLY A 97 -2.15 8.48 -1.53
N ARG A 98 -2.43 9.62 -0.89
CA ARG A 98 -2.89 10.82 -1.61
C ARG A 98 -1.79 11.34 -2.52
N LYS A 99 -2.20 12.03 -3.58
CA LYS A 99 -1.28 12.80 -4.43
C LYS A 99 -0.41 13.70 -3.56
N GLU A 100 0.90 13.73 -3.83
CA GLU A 100 1.89 14.54 -3.10
C GLU A 100 2.06 14.16 -1.61
N ARG A 101 1.55 12.99 -1.19
CA ARG A 101 1.71 12.43 0.18
C ARG A 101 2.41 11.07 0.19
N CYS A 102 3.03 10.67 -0.93
CA CYS A 102 3.72 9.39 -1.06
C CYS A 102 4.82 9.22 0.00
N ALA A 103 5.55 10.29 0.31
CA ALA A 103 6.57 10.30 1.36
C ALA A 103 6.01 9.90 2.73
N ASN A 104 4.82 10.39 3.11
CA ASN A 104 4.19 9.98 4.37
C ASN A 104 3.89 8.48 4.39
N LEU A 105 3.46 7.92 3.25
CA LEU A 105 3.15 6.50 3.15
C LEU A 105 4.41 5.63 3.23
N VAL A 106 5.55 6.12 2.72
CA VAL A 106 6.86 5.48 2.86
C VAL A 106 7.31 5.47 4.32
N HIS A 107 7.23 6.62 5.01
CA HIS A 107 7.52 6.68 6.45
C HIS A 107 6.61 5.78 7.27
N GLU A 108 5.32 5.75 6.92
CA GLU A 108 4.34 4.89 7.60
C GLU A 108 4.65 3.40 7.34
N ALA A 109 4.99 3.01 6.12
CA ALA A 109 5.40 1.65 5.80
C ALA A 109 6.64 1.22 6.60
N TRP A 110 7.64 2.10 6.67
CA TRP A 110 8.83 1.90 7.47
C TRP A 110 8.49 1.68 8.95
N PHE A 111 7.56 2.46 9.49
CA PHE A 111 7.10 2.30 10.88
C PHE A 111 6.45 0.93 11.14
N TYR A 112 5.66 0.40 10.18
CA TYR A 112 5.07 -0.93 10.32
C TYR A 112 6.11 -2.05 10.26
N GLU A 113 7.18 -1.90 9.47
CA GLU A 113 8.27 -2.86 9.42
C GLU A 113 9.04 -2.92 10.75
N GLU A 114 9.24 -1.79 11.41
CA GLU A 114 9.94 -1.69 12.70
C GLU A 114 9.12 -2.27 13.86
N MET A 115 7.80 -2.08 13.85
CA MET A 115 6.96 -2.36 15.03
C MET A 115 6.46 -3.80 15.14
N GLY A 116 6.64 -4.61 14.09
CA GLY A 116 6.61 -6.09 14.05
C GLY A 116 5.36 -6.82 14.55
N VAL A 117 4.94 -6.60 15.79
CA VAL A 117 3.91 -7.39 16.52
C VAL A 117 2.90 -6.51 17.28
N ALA A 118 3.18 -5.23 17.51
CA ALA A 118 2.33 -4.36 18.35
C ALA A 118 1.22 -3.60 17.59
N ILE A 119 1.14 -3.75 16.27
CA ILE A 119 0.21 -3.05 15.37
C ILE A 119 -0.23 -4.00 14.25
N PRO A 120 -1.24 -3.67 13.40
CA PRO A 120 -1.59 -4.49 12.25
C PRO A 120 -0.34 -4.83 11.44
N ARG A 121 -0.22 -6.08 10.99
CA ARG A 121 0.93 -6.50 10.19
C ARG A 121 0.96 -5.74 8.87
N GLY A 122 2.09 -5.12 8.58
CA GLY A 122 2.38 -4.59 7.25
C GLY A 122 2.91 -5.68 6.34
N TYR A 123 2.30 -5.87 5.17
CA TYR A 123 2.77 -6.79 4.12
C TYR A 123 3.66 -6.09 3.08
N GLY A 124 3.87 -4.79 3.26
CA GLY A 124 4.78 -3.98 2.47
C GLY A 124 4.10 -2.85 1.73
N LEU A 125 4.95 -1.99 1.17
CA LEU A 125 4.56 -0.87 0.34
C LEU A 125 4.72 -1.25 -1.13
N PHE A 126 3.75 -0.86 -1.94
CA PHE A 126 3.71 -1.12 -3.37
C PHE A 126 3.50 0.17 -4.12
N PHE A 127 3.98 0.23 -5.36
CA PHE A 127 3.79 1.39 -6.21
C PHE A 127 3.51 1.03 -7.66
N VAL A 128 2.84 1.94 -8.35
CA VAL A 128 2.65 1.90 -9.79
C VAL A 128 2.68 3.31 -10.36
N LYS A 129 3.28 3.44 -11.55
CA LYS A 129 3.18 4.67 -12.34
C LYS A 129 1.85 4.66 -13.08
N ILE A 130 0.99 5.62 -12.80
CA ILE A 130 -0.24 5.84 -13.55
C ILE A 130 0.11 6.55 -14.85
N PRO A 131 -0.32 6.03 -16.02
CA PRO A 131 -0.13 6.73 -17.29
C PRO A 131 -0.81 8.10 -17.26
N ASP A 132 -0.16 9.13 -17.82
CA ASP A 132 -0.71 10.50 -17.85
C ASP A 132 -2.06 10.56 -18.57
N ARG A 133 -2.32 9.65 -19.51
CA ARG A 133 -3.62 9.51 -20.17
C ARG A 133 -4.72 9.21 -19.16
N GLU A 134 -4.49 8.29 -18.22
CA GLU A 134 -5.48 7.93 -17.20
C GLU A 134 -5.67 9.07 -16.18
N ILE A 135 -4.59 9.78 -15.85
CA ILE A 135 -4.72 10.99 -15.04
C ILE A 135 -5.57 12.05 -15.79
N ARG A 136 -5.43 12.18 -17.11
CA ARG A 136 -6.26 13.11 -17.90
C ARG A 136 -7.70 12.66 -18.07
N SER A 137 -7.97 11.34 -18.12
CA SER A 137 -9.34 10.81 -18.18
C SER A 137 -10.09 10.97 -16.86
N GLY A 138 -9.39 11.28 -15.77
CA GLY A 138 -9.99 11.52 -14.46
C GLY A 138 -9.74 10.41 -13.45
N PHE A 139 -8.88 9.43 -13.75
CA PHE A 139 -8.52 8.39 -12.79
C PHE A 139 -7.81 9.00 -11.57
N ARG A 140 -8.44 8.89 -10.40
CA ARG A 140 -7.98 9.47 -9.13
C ARG A 140 -8.20 8.43 -8.02
N PRO A 141 -7.36 7.39 -7.93
CA PRO A 141 -7.54 6.30 -6.95
C PRO A 141 -7.45 6.77 -5.48
N TRP A 142 -6.89 7.96 -5.26
CA TRP A 142 -6.83 8.62 -3.95
C TRP A 142 -8.04 9.51 -3.62
N GLN A 143 -8.99 9.66 -4.54
CA GLN A 143 -10.26 10.32 -4.25
C GLN A 143 -11.24 9.26 -3.75
N GLY A 144 -11.29 9.05 -2.42
CA GLY A 144 -12.50 8.50 -1.81
C GLY A 144 -13.66 9.49 -1.97
N GLU A 145 -14.87 9.11 -1.55
CA GLU A 145 -16.08 9.98 -1.50
C GLU A 145 -15.94 11.15 -0.49
N TYR A 146 -14.81 11.83 -0.46
CA TYR A 146 -14.55 12.92 0.45
C TYR A 146 -15.14 14.22 -0.11
N ILE A 147 -16.23 14.68 0.52
CA ILE A 147 -16.99 15.90 0.20
C ILE A 147 -16.39 17.15 0.89
N GLY A 148 -15.27 17.02 1.61
CA GLY A 148 -14.62 18.15 2.27
C GLY A 148 -13.60 18.85 1.38
N ASP A 149 -13.53 20.18 1.46
CA ASP A 149 -12.47 21.00 0.88
C ASP A 149 -11.13 20.71 1.57
N TYR A 150 -10.49 19.60 1.21
CA TYR A 150 -9.13 19.34 1.63
C TYR A 150 -8.22 20.39 1.00
N ASN A 151 -7.78 21.35 1.81
CA ASN A 151 -6.76 22.31 1.44
C ASN A 151 -5.39 21.68 1.76
N PRO A 152 -4.65 21.15 0.77
CA PRO A 152 -3.33 20.61 1.01
C PRO A 152 -2.44 21.77 1.46
N LYS A 153 -2.27 21.94 2.77
CA LYS A 153 -1.05 22.59 3.23
C LYS A 153 0.08 21.67 2.76
N PRO A 154 1.02 22.13 1.93
CA PRO A 154 2.18 21.31 1.59
C PRO A 154 2.74 20.77 2.90
N ASN A 155 3.16 19.51 2.92
CA ASN A 155 3.87 19.02 4.09
C ASN A 155 4.99 20.02 4.31
N THR A 156 5.24 20.32 5.59
CA THR A 156 6.51 20.87 6.06
C THR A 156 7.59 20.45 5.07
N THR A 157 8.29 21.44 4.51
CA THR A 157 9.46 21.21 3.63
C THR A 157 10.19 19.99 4.15
N PRO A 158 10.45 18.96 3.31
CA PRO A 158 11.24 17.83 3.76
C PRO A 158 12.40 18.41 4.56
N ASP A 159 12.59 17.97 5.80
CA ASP A 159 13.82 18.33 6.50
C ASP A 159 14.95 18.03 5.50
N ASP A 160 15.83 19.00 5.25
CA ASP A 160 16.71 19.09 4.07
C ASP A 160 17.63 17.85 3.88
N ASP A 161 17.59 16.91 4.81
CA ASP A 161 18.47 15.75 4.93
C ASP A 161 18.04 14.51 4.13
N ASP A 162 16.89 14.51 3.44
CA ASP A 162 16.40 13.32 2.71
C ASP A 162 16.03 13.55 1.24
N GLU A 163 17.07 13.75 0.43
CA GLU A 163 16.99 13.92 -1.03
C GLU A 163 16.17 12.80 -1.71
N ALA A 164 16.27 11.57 -1.21
CA ALA A 164 15.51 10.42 -1.71
C ALA A 164 13.99 10.59 -1.50
N MET A 165 13.58 11.14 -0.37
CA MET A 165 12.17 11.38 -0.05
C MET A 165 11.62 12.60 -0.81
N ALA A 166 12.46 13.61 -1.00
CA ALA A 166 12.11 14.77 -1.82
C ALA A 166 11.73 14.33 -3.24
N GLU A 167 12.46 13.39 -3.85
CA GLU A 167 12.13 12.88 -5.19
C GLU A 167 10.73 12.26 -5.24
N LEU A 168 10.33 11.52 -4.20
CA LEU A 168 9.03 10.86 -4.12
C LEU A 168 7.86 11.86 -4.00
N VAL A 169 8.08 13.01 -3.36
CA VAL A 169 7.08 14.09 -3.26
C VAL A 169 6.75 14.65 -4.65
N TRP A 170 7.73 14.71 -5.54
CA TRP A 170 7.57 15.33 -6.86
C TRP A 170 6.96 14.41 -7.93
N ARG A 171 6.91 13.09 -7.69
CA ARG A 171 6.36 12.12 -8.64
C ARG A 171 4.82 12.09 -8.60
N ARG A 172 4.19 13.07 -9.25
CA ARG A 172 2.73 13.29 -9.29
C ARG A 172 1.90 12.18 -9.95
N ASN A 173 2.52 11.29 -10.72
CA ASN A 173 1.86 10.18 -11.42
C ASN A 173 2.18 8.82 -10.81
N MET A 174 2.58 8.78 -9.55
CA MET A 174 2.82 7.54 -8.81
C MET A 174 1.71 7.33 -7.80
N LEU A 175 1.14 6.12 -7.78
CA LEU A 175 0.28 5.65 -6.71
C LEU A 175 1.10 4.74 -5.81
N PHE A 176 1.06 5.03 -4.51
CA PHE A 176 1.61 4.16 -3.48
C PHE A 176 0.45 3.50 -2.73
N VAL A 177 0.60 2.20 -2.46
CA VAL A 177 -0.39 1.39 -1.76
C VAL A 177 0.32 0.60 -0.68
N LEU A 178 -0.08 0.85 0.56
CA LEU A 178 0.37 0.09 1.72
C LEU A 178 -0.63 -1.03 1.99
N VAL A 179 -0.14 -2.27 2.04
CA VAL A 179 -0.95 -3.46 2.32
C VAL A 179 -0.84 -3.79 3.80
N LEU A 180 -1.98 -3.77 4.50
CA LEU A 180 -2.04 -4.03 5.93
C LEU A 180 -3.02 -5.15 6.24
N GLU A 181 -2.78 -5.86 7.33
CA GLU A 181 -3.77 -6.72 7.96
C GLU A 181 -4.96 -5.90 8.45
N ARG A 182 -6.17 -6.39 8.21
CA ARG A 182 -7.40 -5.87 8.81
C ARG A 182 -7.59 -6.51 10.17
N LEU A 183 -7.59 -5.69 11.21
CA LEU A 183 -7.97 -6.15 12.54
C LEU A 183 -9.50 -6.24 12.61
N GLU A 184 -10.04 -7.46 12.75
CA GLU A 184 -11.46 -7.64 13.02
C GLU A 184 -11.74 -7.27 14.49
N GLY A 185 -12.58 -6.25 14.72
CA GLY A 185 -13.31 -6.10 15.98
C GLY A 185 -12.47 -5.78 17.22
N GLY A 186 -11.97 -4.54 17.29
CA GLY A 186 -11.79 -3.83 18.55
C GLY A 186 -12.09 -2.37 18.30
N CYS A 187 -13.12 -1.81 18.95
CA CYS A 187 -13.35 -0.36 18.97
C CYS A 187 -12.04 0.37 19.26
N LEU A 188 -11.47 1.03 18.26
CA LEU A 188 -10.43 2.04 18.44
C LEU A 188 -11.16 3.39 18.36
N TYR A 189 -11.54 3.90 19.53
CA TYR A 189 -11.85 5.31 19.76
C TYR A 189 -10.56 6.06 20.07
#